data_AF-A0A453AM11-F1
#
_entry.id   AF-A0A453AM11-F1
#
_cell.length_a   1.000
_cell.length_b   1.000
_cell.length_c   1.000
_cell.angle_alpha   90.00
_cell.angle_beta   90.00
_cell.angle_gamma   90.00
#
_symmetry.space_group_name_H-M   'P 1'
#
loop_
_entity.id
_entity.type
_entity.pdbx_description
1 polymer ?
#
loop_
_entity_poly.entity_id
_entity_poly.type
_entity_poly.pdbx_seq_one_letter_code
_entity_poly.pdbx_strand_id
1 'polypeptide(L)'
;VPAAGRLYALPPRFTGDTYYLEPEEMALSPDGRSDEDEKMIIDRWVWNATDSRSPVPFDSRAVTCHAVHPDGRTVFVSVRRRRDAWMDHGTFSLDAGRCGAEWTHHGDWMLPFKGRAFFEPQLDAWVGLDEDGHICSCNGMSRRGSRRAAPALKVAKETLLREPDQGRRLDATLAHMGDGRFCLVERTSRKGGEAMNIFGDGDACVLHVTTFAVRYDSHGGLTVADRRQAGSYVVSTHDRFFKLQAFFL
;
A
#
# COMPACT_ATOMS: atom_id res chain seq x y z
N VAL A 1 -7.12 -2.49 0.61
CA VAL A 1 -6.01 -3.47 0.51
C VAL A 1 -6.54 -4.72 -0.20
N PRO A 2 -5.98 -5.10 -1.35
CA PRO A 2 -6.38 -6.33 -2.04
C PRO A 2 -5.83 -7.56 -1.30
N ALA A 3 -6.68 -8.52 -0.94
CA ALA A 3 -6.31 -9.80 -0.34
C ALA A 3 -7.43 -10.83 -0.57
N ALA A 4 -7.12 -12.11 -0.70
CA ALA A 4 -8.09 -13.20 -0.89
C ALA A 4 -9.12 -12.93 -2.02
N GLY A 5 -8.70 -12.30 -3.12
CA GLY A 5 -9.60 -11.93 -4.23
C GLY A 5 -10.55 -10.77 -3.96
N ARG A 6 -10.40 -10.08 -2.82
CA ARG A 6 -11.29 -9.02 -2.32
C ARG A 6 -10.52 -7.73 -2.05
N LEU A 7 -11.19 -6.59 -2.08
CA LEU A 7 -10.62 -5.30 -1.72
C LEU A 7 -11.12 -4.83 -0.35
N TYR A 8 -10.28 -4.93 0.68
CA TYR A 8 -10.62 -4.51 2.04
C TYR A 8 -10.48 -3.00 2.24
N ALA A 9 -11.46 -2.37 2.87
CA ALA A 9 -11.45 -0.97 3.29
C ALA A 9 -11.61 -0.87 4.81
N LEU A 10 -10.80 0.01 5.41
CA LEU A 10 -10.90 0.37 6.82
C LEU A 10 -11.59 1.74 6.89
N PRO A 11 -12.84 1.82 7.36
CA PRO A 11 -13.57 3.07 7.40
C PRO A 11 -12.88 4.06 8.36
N PRO A 12 -12.88 5.37 8.03
CA PRO A 12 -12.25 6.40 8.87
C PRO A 12 -13.06 6.74 10.13
N ARG A 13 -14.29 6.22 10.26
CA ARG A 13 -15.16 6.41 11.41
C ARG A 13 -15.30 5.08 12.15
N PHE A 14 -15.24 5.16 13.48
CA PHE A 14 -15.26 4.10 14.49
C PHE A 14 -16.47 3.15 14.45
N THR A 15 -16.87 2.64 13.29
CA THR A 15 -17.90 1.58 13.23
C THR A 15 -17.35 0.24 13.68
N GLY A 16 -16.04 0.12 13.93
CA GLY A 16 -15.39 -1.14 14.31
C GLY A 16 -15.31 -2.15 13.16
N ASP A 17 -16.16 -2.00 12.16
CA ASP A 17 -16.30 -2.93 11.04
C ASP A 17 -15.19 -2.75 10.01
N THR A 18 -14.65 -3.88 9.56
CA THR A 18 -13.89 -3.95 8.31
C THR A 18 -14.90 -4.23 7.20
N TYR A 19 -14.79 -3.53 6.06
CA TYR A 19 -15.59 -3.82 4.88
C TYR A 19 -14.69 -4.38 3.78
N TYR A 20 -15.25 -5.21 2.90
CA TYR A 20 -14.56 -5.66 1.71
C TYR A 20 -15.46 -5.57 0.47
N LEU A 21 -14.81 -5.33 -0.66
CA LEU A 21 -15.40 -5.30 -1.99
C LEU A 21 -15.08 -6.61 -2.69
N GLU A 22 -16.10 -7.28 -3.22
CA GLU A 22 -15.93 -8.50 -4.03
C GLU A 22 -16.79 -8.47 -5.31
N PRO A 23 -16.40 -9.20 -6.36
CA PRO A 23 -17.24 -9.36 -7.55
C PRO A 23 -18.58 -10.01 -7.19
N GLU A 24 -19.69 -9.53 -7.76
CA GLU A 24 -21.05 -9.99 -7.46
C GLU A 24 -21.25 -11.50 -7.73
N GLU A 25 -20.45 -12.11 -8.63
CA GLU A 25 -20.42 -13.56 -8.85
C GLU A 25 -20.03 -14.34 -7.58
N MET A 26 -19.10 -13.83 -6.78
CA MET A 26 -18.60 -14.49 -5.57
C MET A 26 -19.52 -14.30 -4.35
N ALA A 27 -20.41 -13.29 -4.41
CA ALA A 27 -21.33 -12.94 -3.33
C ALA A 27 -22.64 -13.76 -3.34
N LEU A 28 -22.96 -14.43 -4.46
CA LEU A 28 -24.21 -15.17 -4.64
C LEU A 28 -24.00 -16.68 -4.47
N SER A 29 -24.91 -17.36 -3.76
CA SER A 29 -24.91 -18.83 -3.67
C SER A 29 -25.27 -19.48 -5.02
N PRO A 30 -24.81 -20.72 -5.30
CA PRO A 30 -24.94 -21.35 -6.63
C PRO A 30 -26.38 -21.67 -7.05
N ASP A 31 -27.30 -21.69 -6.10
CA ASP A 31 -28.66 -22.18 -6.31
C ASP A 31 -29.56 -21.09 -6.92
N GLY A 32 -29.49 -20.93 -8.25
CA GLY A 32 -30.59 -20.30 -8.99
C GLY A 32 -30.22 -19.36 -10.14
N ARG A 33 -29.23 -19.68 -10.98
CA ARG A 33 -28.92 -18.85 -12.17
C ARG A 33 -29.34 -19.50 -13.49
N SER A 34 -29.83 -18.67 -14.42
CA SER A 34 -30.15 -19.05 -15.80
C SER A 34 -28.99 -18.72 -16.74
N ASP A 35 -28.85 -19.48 -17.84
CA ASP A 35 -27.75 -19.35 -18.81
C ASP A 35 -27.63 -17.95 -19.47
N GLU A 36 -28.70 -17.14 -19.41
CA GLU A 36 -28.69 -15.77 -19.95
C GLU A 36 -28.11 -14.74 -18.96
N ASP A 37 -28.15 -15.02 -17.65
CA ASP A 37 -27.57 -14.15 -16.62
C ASP A 37 -26.04 -14.22 -16.61
N GLU A 38 -25.44 -15.38 -16.91
CA GLU A 38 -23.97 -15.61 -16.90
C GLU A 38 -23.19 -14.69 -17.86
N LYS A 39 -23.85 -14.15 -18.89
CA LYS A 39 -23.18 -13.33 -19.91
C LYS A 39 -23.06 -11.84 -19.57
N MET A 40 -23.69 -11.37 -18.48
CA MET A 40 -23.80 -9.93 -18.13
C MET A 40 -23.05 -9.52 -16.84
N ILE A 41 -22.30 -10.41 -16.19
CA ILE A 41 -21.88 -10.24 -14.76
C ILE A 41 -20.42 -9.83 -14.56
N ILE A 42 -19.76 -9.23 -15.55
CA ILE A 42 -18.32 -8.91 -15.40
C ILE A 42 -18.08 -7.57 -14.67
N ASP A 43 -19.10 -6.73 -14.43
CA ASP A 43 -18.86 -5.33 -13.99
C ASP A 43 -19.47 -4.91 -12.64
N ARG A 44 -20.10 -5.81 -11.88
CA ARG A 44 -20.79 -5.44 -10.64
C ARG A 44 -20.01 -5.87 -9.40
N TRP A 45 -19.79 -4.89 -8.53
CA TRP A 45 -19.04 -5.02 -7.28
C TRP A 45 -19.95 -4.71 -6.10
N VAL A 46 -19.85 -5.49 -5.04
CA VAL A 46 -20.66 -5.32 -3.81
C VAL A 46 -19.79 -5.11 -2.58
N TRP A 47 -20.28 -4.27 -1.67
CA TRP A 47 -19.67 -4.06 -0.36
C TRP A 47 -20.26 -5.04 0.63
N ASN A 48 -19.40 -5.83 1.28
CA ASN A 48 -19.77 -6.75 2.34
C ASN A 48 -19.08 -6.37 3.65
N ALA A 49 -19.82 -6.51 4.76
CA ALA A 49 -19.21 -6.44 6.09
C ALA A 49 -18.39 -7.71 6.31
N THR A 50 -17.25 -7.57 6.97
CA THR A 50 -16.45 -8.74 7.36
C THR A 50 -17.14 -9.44 8.52
N ASP A 51 -17.21 -10.78 8.52
CA ASP A 51 -17.60 -11.58 9.69
C ASP A 51 -16.57 -11.52 10.83
N SER A 52 -15.65 -10.53 10.80
CA SER A 52 -14.65 -10.34 11.84
C SER A 52 -15.36 -10.02 13.15
N ARG A 53 -15.30 -10.94 14.10
CA ARG A 53 -15.90 -10.78 15.43
C ARG A 53 -15.26 -9.68 16.27
N SER A 54 -14.09 -9.18 15.86
CA SER A 54 -13.36 -8.14 16.60
C SER A 54 -13.39 -6.81 15.86
N PRO A 55 -13.73 -5.70 16.54
CA PRO A 55 -13.57 -4.37 15.96
C PRO A 55 -12.10 -4.09 15.64
N VAL A 56 -11.85 -3.19 14.69
CA VAL A 56 -10.50 -2.71 14.37
C VAL A 56 -9.84 -2.13 15.65
N PRO A 57 -8.72 -2.69 16.15
CA PRO A 57 -8.15 -2.33 17.46
C PRO A 57 -7.30 -1.06 17.44
N PHE A 58 -7.35 -0.28 16.37
CA PHE A 58 -6.54 0.92 16.16
C PHE A 58 -7.27 2.00 15.35
N ASP A 59 -6.78 3.24 15.41
CA ASP A 59 -7.31 4.33 14.57
C ASP A 59 -6.87 4.14 13.11
N SER A 60 -7.81 3.80 12.23
CA SER A 60 -7.55 3.59 10.79
C SER A 60 -6.93 4.82 10.11
N ARG A 61 -7.16 6.03 10.62
CA ARG A 61 -6.57 7.29 10.12
C ARG A 61 -5.10 7.43 10.50
N ALA A 62 -4.59 6.57 11.37
CA ALA A 62 -3.20 6.54 11.80
C ALA A 62 -2.38 5.42 11.12
N VAL A 63 -2.99 4.65 10.21
CA VAL A 63 -2.29 3.67 9.37
C VAL A 63 -1.27 4.40 8.48
N THR A 64 0.00 4.03 8.62
CA THR A 64 1.11 4.58 7.82
C THR A 64 1.59 3.60 6.76
N CYS A 65 1.46 2.30 7.03
CA CYS A 65 1.94 1.22 6.17
C CYS A 65 0.90 0.12 6.04
N HIS A 66 0.84 -0.52 4.87
CA HIS A 66 0.24 -1.84 4.72
C HIS A 66 1.02 -2.70 3.73
N ALA A 67 0.96 -4.02 3.93
CA ALA A 67 1.55 -5.03 3.07
C ALA A 67 0.64 -6.26 3.00
N VAL A 68 0.71 -6.99 1.89
CA VAL A 68 0.03 -8.28 1.74
C VAL A 68 1.09 -9.36 1.87
N HIS A 69 0.81 -10.38 2.68
CA HIS A 69 1.66 -11.53 2.85
C HIS A 69 1.65 -12.39 1.58
N PRO A 70 2.74 -13.14 1.27
CA PRO A 70 2.82 -14.03 0.10
C PRO A 70 1.71 -15.06 -0.04
N ASP A 71 1.01 -15.38 1.06
CA ASP A 71 -0.14 -16.28 1.07
C ASP A 71 -1.39 -15.66 0.41
N GLY A 72 -1.31 -14.39 -0.02
CA GLY A 72 -2.37 -13.68 -0.72
C GLY A 72 -3.56 -13.30 0.14
N ARG A 73 -3.62 -13.70 1.41
CA ARG A 73 -4.79 -13.57 2.29
C ARG A 73 -4.50 -12.77 3.55
N THR A 74 -3.28 -12.83 4.06
CA THR A 74 -2.93 -12.14 5.30
C THR A 74 -2.48 -10.71 4.98
N VAL A 75 -3.12 -9.72 5.60
CA VAL A 75 -2.73 -8.32 5.49
C VAL A 75 -1.99 -7.90 6.74
N PHE A 76 -0.91 -7.15 6.58
CA PHE A 76 -0.20 -6.46 7.64
C PHE A 76 -0.44 -4.96 7.52
N VAL A 77 -0.61 -4.31 8.67
CA VAL A 77 -0.73 -2.85 8.77
C VAL A 77 0.12 -2.35 9.92
N SER A 78 0.75 -1.19 9.74
CA SER A 78 1.42 -0.49 10.85
C SER A 78 0.73 0.82 11.12
N VAL A 79 0.50 1.07 12.41
CA VAL A 79 -0.30 2.19 12.90
C VAL A 79 0.54 3.03 13.85
N ARG A 80 0.68 4.31 13.51
CA ARG A 80 1.46 5.24 14.30
C ARG A 80 0.63 5.74 15.49
N ARG A 81 1.28 5.91 16.64
CA ARG A 81 0.65 6.53 17.80
C ARG A 81 0.20 7.95 17.47
N ARG A 82 -1.08 8.26 17.71
CA ARG A 82 -1.57 9.65 17.77
C ARG A 82 -1.68 10.10 19.22
N ARG A 83 -1.42 11.38 19.47
CA ARG A 83 -1.43 11.98 20.83
C ARG A 83 -2.81 11.89 21.50
N ASP A 84 -3.87 11.80 20.70
CA ASP A 84 -5.28 11.75 21.10
C ASP A 84 -5.91 10.35 21.02
N ALA A 85 -5.16 9.33 20.61
CA ALA A 85 -5.67 7.96 20.50
C ALA A 85 -5.34 7.14 21.76
N TRP A 86 -6.38 6.57 22.37
CA TRP A 86 -6.28 5.59 23.45
C TRP A 86 -5.96 4.17 22.95
N MET A 87 -6.02 3.97 21.63
CA MET A 87 -5.86 2.68 20.99
C MET A 87 -4.38 2.31 20.80
N ASP A 88 -4.14 1.01 20.60
CA ASP A 88 -2.80 0.46 20.44
C ASP A 88 -2.13 0.97 19.14
N HIS A 89 -0.80 0.93 19.14
CA HIS A 89 0.06 1.30 18.01
C HIS A 89 1.03 0.17 17.70
N GLY A 90 1.73 0.26 16.57
CA GLY A 90 2.64 -0.78 16.12
C GLY A 90 2.07 -1.57 14.95
N THR A 91 2.47 -2.83 14.83
CA THR A 91 2.13 -3.65 13.67
C THR A 91 1.07 -4.70 14.00
N PHE A 92 0.06 -4.77 13.13
CA PHE A 92 -1.06 -5.69 13.24
C PHE A 92 -1.17 -6.55 11.98
N SER A 93 -1.79 -7.72 12.11
CA SER A 93 -2.17 -8.54 10.96
C SER A 93 -3.59 -9.07 11.05
N LEU A 94 -4.21 -9.29 9.88
CA LEU A 94 -5.51 -9.94 9.75
C LEU A 94 -5.45 -10.99 8.64
N ASP A 95 -5.85 -12.22 8.95
CA ASP A 95 -6.05 -13.28 7.95
C ASP A 95 -7.42 -13.08 7.29
N ALA A 96 -7.43 -12.33 6.20
CA ALA A 96 -8.67 -11.92 5.55
C ALA A 96 -9.40 -13.08 4.85
N GLY A 97 -8.74 -14.23 4.67
CA GLY A 97 -9.34 -15.44 4.10
C GLY A 97 -10.07 -16.32 5.12
N ARG A 98 -10.03 -15.99 6.41
CA ARG A 98 -10.64 -16.80 7.48
C ARG A 98 -11.89 -16.10 8.03
N CYS A 99 -13.05 -16.75 7.93
CA CYS A 99 -14.27 -16.30 8.60
C CYS A 99 -14.03 -16.17 10.12
N GLY A 100 -14.45 -15.04 10.71
CA GLY A 100 -14.21 -14.75 12.11
C GLY A 100 -12.75 -14.46 12.47
N ALA A 101 -11.90 -14.04 11.52
CA ALA A 101 -10.53 -13.65 11.82
C ALA A 101 -10.47 -12.46 12.79
N GLU A 102 -9.47 -12.50 13.66
CA GLU A 102 -9.18 -11.45 14.64
C GLU A 102 -7.86 -10.77 14.29
N TRP A 103 -7.77 -9.48 14.62
CA TRP A 103 -6.53 -8.72 14.49
C TRP A 103 -5.50 -9.23 15.49
N THR A 104 -4.31 -9.55 15.00
CA THR A 104 -3.17 -9.93 15.84
C THR A 104 -2.20 -8.77 15.96
N HIS A 105 -1.89 -8.31 17.18
CA HIS A 105 -0.85 -7.32 17.45
C HIS A 105 0.51 -8.02 17.57
N HIS A 106 1.52 -7.50 16.86
CA HIS A 106 2.88 -8.06 16.81
C HIS A 106 3.88 -7.29 17.67
N GLY A 107 3.46 -6.17 18.27
CA GLY A 107 4.27 -5.30 19.11
C GLY A 107 4.32 -3.86 18.60
N ASP A 108 4.92 -2.99 19.40
CA ASP A 108 4.98 -1.53 19.20
C ASP A 108 5.95 -1.10 18.10
N TRP A 109 6.53 -2.05 17.37
CA TRP A 109 7.40 -1.79 16.25
C TRP A 109 6.60 -1.58 14.96
N MET A 110 7.18 -0.82 14.03
CA MET A 110 6.56 -0.45 12.76
C MET A 110 7.26 -1.15 11.60
N LEU A 111 6.49 -1.51 10.57
CA LEU A 111 7.09 -1.83 9.28
C LEU A 111 7.83 -0.60 8.76
N PRO A 112 9.02 -0.79 8.16
CA PRO A 112 9.90 0.32 7.76
C PRO A 112 9.46 0.95 6.43
N PHE A 113 8.14 0.99 6.17
CA PHE A 113 7.60 1.50 4.92
C PHE A 113 6.55 2.58 5.15
N LYS A 114 6.42 3.46 4.17
CA LYS A 114 5.35 4.43 4.00
C LYS A 114 4.47 4.00 2.84
N GLY A 115 3.16 3.95 3.10
CA GLY A 115 2.18 3.53 2.10
C GLY A 115 2.16 2.02 1.92
N ARG A 116 2.29 1.54 0.69
CA ARG A 116 2.17 0.11 0.36
C ARG A 116 3.55 -0.53 0.18
N ALA A 117 3.74 -1.70 0.78
CA ALA A 117 4.86 -2.58 0.47
C ALA A 117 4.40 -3.81 -0.32
N PHE A 118 5.31 -4.37 -1.11
CA PHE A 118 5.06 -5.49 -2.02
C PHE A 118 6.03 -6.62 -1.70
N PHE A 119 5.56 -7.85 -1.73
CA PHE A 119 6.45 -9.00 -1.60
C PHE A 119 7.13 -9.28 -2.93
N GLU A 120 8.45 -9.37 -2.92
CA GLU A 120 9.26 -9.78 -4.06
C GLU A 120 9.80 -11.20 -3.82
N PRO A 121 9.25 -12.23 -4.49
CA PRO A 121 9.67 -13.62 -4.30
C PRO A 121 11.16 -13.86 -4.51
N GLN A 122 11.80 -13.16 -5.45
CA GLN A 122 13.24 -13.33 -5.71
C GLN A 122 14.11 -12.87 -4.55
N LEU A 123 13.60 -11.97 -3.70
CA LEU A 123 14.30 -11.44 -2.53
C LEU A 123 13.84 -12.06 -1.20
N ASP A 124 12.76 -12.85 -1.22
CA ASP A 124 12.05 -13.33 -0.02
C ASP A 124 11.80 -12.21 1.01
N ALA A 125 11.41 -11.04 0.50
CA ALA A 125 11.31 -9.82 1.29
C ALA A 125 10.17 -8.93 0.82
N TRP A 126 9.65 -8.11 1.73
CA TRP A 126 8.86 -6.96 1.35
C TRP A 126 9.77 -5.83 0.89
N VAL A 127 9.36 -5.16 -0.18
CA VAL A 127 10.00 -3.99 -0.77
C VAL A 127 8.99 -2.84 -0.74
N GLY A 128 9.45 -1.66 -0.32
CA GLY A 128 8.63 -0.47 -0.23
C GLY A 128 9.46 0.80 -0.19
N LEU A 129 8.78 1.92 0.07
CA LEU A 129 9.41 3.22 0.29
C LEU A 129 9.51 3.49 1.78
N ASP A 130 10.61 4.02 2.28
CA ASP A 130 10.70 4.51 3.67
C ASP A 130 10.01 5.90 3.83
N GLU A 131 10.14 6.52 5.02
CA GLU A 131 9.53 7.84 5.28
C GLU A 131 10.09 8.95 4.37
N ASP A 132 11.36 8.82 3.99
CA ASP A 132 12.12 9.75 3.14
C ASP A 132 11.94 9.44 1.64
N GLY A 133 11.32 8.30 1.30
CA GLY A 133 11.06 7.85 -0.06
C GLY A 133 12.18 7.00 -0.67
N HIS A 134 13.16 6.54 0.11
CA HIS A 134 14.16 5.60 -0.38
C HIS A 134 13.54 4.21 -0.53
N ILE A 135 14.06 3.46 -1.51
CA ILE A 135 13.71 2.06 -1.65
C ILE A 135 14.32 1.29 -0.50
N CYS A 136 13.50 0.53 0.22
CA CYS A 136 13.96 -0.32 1.30
C CYS A 136 13.28 -1.68 1.24
N SER A 137 13.87 -2.64 1.96
CA SER A 137 13.34 -3.98 2.08
C SER A 137 13.46 -4.49 3.51
N CYS A 138 12.58 -5.39 3.89
CA CYS A 138 12.69 -6.15 5.12
C CYS A 138 12.19 -7.58 4.92
N ASN A 139 12.78 -8.54 5.63
CA ASN A 139 12.46 -9.96 5.46
C ASN A 139 10.97 -10.23 5.73
N GLY A 140 10.40 -11.19 4.99
CA GLY A 140 9.03 -11.66 5.18
C GLY A 140 8.77 -12.09 6.64
N MET A 141 7.63 -11.68 7.17
CA MET A 141 7.22 -12.07 8.52
C MET A 141 6.63 -13.48 8.52
N SER A 142 7.07 -14.33 9.43
CA SER A 142 6.49 -15.67 9.59
C SER A 142 5.08 -15.57 10.19
N ARG A 143 4.11 -16.26 9.56
CA ARG A 143 2.70 -16.38 9.99
C ARG A 143 2.51 -16.81 11.45
N ARG A 144 3.50 -17.47 12.06
CA ARG A 144 3.37 -18.15 13.36
C ARG A 144 4.27 -17.60 14.47
N GLY A 145 5.07 -16.57 14.20
CA GLY A 145 5.92 -15.97 15.20
C GLY A 145 5.42 -14.59 15.57
N SER A 146 5.03 -14.40 16.84
CA SER A 146 5.10 -13.07 17.46
C SER A 146 6.58 -12.69 17.50
N ARG A 147 7.12 -12.21 16.38
CA ARG A 147 8.39 -11.50 16.41
C ARG A 147 8.09 -10.19 17.12
N ARG A 148 8.41 -10.15 18.42
CA ARG A 148 8.41 -8.91 19.21
C ARG A 148 9.47 -7.91 18.75
N ALA A 149 10.35 -8.30 17.83
CA ALA A 149 11.41 -7.47 17.28
C ALA A 149 11.09 -7.03 15.85
N ALA A 150 11.42 -5.78 15.55
CA ALA A 150 11.32 -5.21 14.21
C ALA A 150 12.11 -6.04 13.18
N PRO A 151 11.64 -6.16 11.93
CA PRO A 151 12.36 -6.88 10.89
C PRO A 151 13.65 -6.13 10.51
N ALA A 152 14.67 -6.87 10.09
CA ALA A 152 15.93 -6.28 9.62
C ALA A 152 15.68 -5.43 8.36
N LEU A 153 16.01 -4.14 8.44
CA LEU A 153 15.85 -3.17 7.37
C LEU A 153 17.10 -3.11 6.50
N LYS A 154 16.91 -3.15 5.18
CA LYS A 154 17.94 -2.84 4.18
C LYS A 154 17.45 -1.69 3.32
N VAL A 155 18.19 -0.60 3.27
CA VAL A 155 17.90 0.56 2.41
C VAL A 155 18.80 0.49 1.17
N ALA A 156 18.23 0.75 0.01
CA ALA A 156 18.99 0.85 -1.23
C ALA A 156 19.95 2.04 -1.16
N LYS A 157 21.17 1.85 -1.65
CA LYS A 157 22.18 2.93 -1.67
C LYS A 157 21.80 4.04 -2.64
N GLU A 158 21.08 3.69 -3.71
CA GLU A 158 20.70 4.59 -4.77
C GLU A 158 19.41 5.34 -4.42
N THR A 159 19.45 6.67 -4.47
CA THR A 159 18.22 7.47 -4.46
C THR A 159 17.63 7.54 -5.87
N LEU A 160 16.37 7.14 -6.00
CA LEU A 160 15.62 7.22 -7.25
C LEU A 160 14.80 8.50 -7.37
N LEU A 161 14.63 9.19 -6.25
CA LEU A 161 13.90 10.43 -6.16
C LEU A 161 14.69 11.52 -6.87
N ARG A 162 14.01 12.38 -7.63
CA ARG A 162 14.66 13.50 -8.27
C ARG A 162 15.02 14.55 -7.22
N GLU A 163 16.19 15.16 -7.38
CA GLU A 163 16.45 16.42 -6.72
C GLU A 163 15.48 17.46 -7.30
N PRO A 164 14.74 18.19 -6.46
CA PRO A 164 13.79 19.15 -6.98
C PRO A 164 14.52 20.36 -7.57
N ASP A 165 14.60 20.44 -8.90
CA ASP A 165 15.27 21.54 -9.60
C ASP A 165 14.59 22.90 -9.33
N GLN A 166 13.25 22.94 -9.22
CA GLN A 166 12.46 24.18 -9.15
C GLN A 166 11.13 24.09 -8.35
N GLY A 167 10.89 23.02 -7.59
CA GLY A 167 9.62 22.75 -6.89
C GLY A 167 9.79 22.03 -5.54
N ARG A 168 8.71 21.57 -4.90
CA ARG A 168 8.80 20.70 -3.71
C ARG A 168 8.27 19.31 -4.06
N ARG A 169 8.94 18.27 -3.58
CA ARG A 169 8.36 16.92 -3.56
C ARG A 169 7.12 16.92 -2.65
N LEU A 170 6.01 16.42 -3.18
CA LEU A 170 4.74 16.32 -2.46
C LEU A 170 4.60 14.95 -1.84
N ASP A 171 4.69 13.90 -2.66
CA ASP A 171 4.67 12.50 -2.26
C ASP A 171 5.28 11.60 -3.34
N ALA A 172 5.44 10.32 -2.99
CA ALA A 172 5.86 9.28 -3.91
C ALA A 172 5.12 7.98 -3.57
N THR A 173 4.90 7.16 -4.59
CA THR A 173 4.27 5.84 -4.45
C THR A 173 4.97 4.82 -5.32
N LEU A 174 4.82 3.56 -4.96
CA LEU A 174 5.47 2.43 -5.61
C LEU A 174 4.41 1.46 -6.14
N ALA A 175 4.69 0.88 -7.31
CA ALA A 175 3.94 -0.24 -7.86
C ALA A 175 4.89 -1.39 -8.23
N HIS A 176 4.47 -2.63 -7.94
CA HIS A 176 5.16 -3.83 -8.40
C HIS A 176 4.70 -4.18 -9.81
N MET A 177 5.67 -4.41 -10.70
CA MET A 177 5.44 -4.74 -12.12
C MET A 177 5.70 -6.23 -12.42
N GLY A 178 6.00 -7.03 -11.39
CA GLY A 178 6.43 -8.41 -11.53
C GLY A 178 7.93 -8.55 -11.84
N ASP A 179 8.46 -9.74 -11.58
CA ASP A 179 9.84 -10.14 -11.93
C ASP A 179 10.91 -9.18 -11.36
N GLY A 180 10.80 -8.83 -10.07
CA GLY A 180 11.74 -7.91 -9.44
C GLY A 180 11.65 -6.46 -9.91
N ARG A 181 10.71 -6.11 -10.80
CA ARG A 181 10.57 -4.76 -11.36
C ARG A 181 9.51 -3.94 -10.66
N PHE A 182 9.80 -2.66 -10.55
CA PHE A 182 9.00 -1.68 -9.83
C PHE A 182 8.88 -0.39 -10.62
N CYS A 183 7.77 0.31 -10.39
CA CYS A 183 7.50 1.65 -10.89
C CYS A 183 7.36 2.61 -9.70
N LEU A 184 8.27 3.57 -9.63
CA LEU A 184 8.21 4.71 -8.73
C LEU A 184 7.50 5.85 -9.45
N VAL A 185 6.44 6.39 -8.82
CA VAL A 185 5.79 7.61 -9.27
C VAL A 185 5.97 8.68 -8.20
N GLU A 186 6.71 9.72 -8.53
CA GLU A 186 6.97 10.87 -7.68
C GLU A 186 6.11 12.05 -8.14
N ARG A 187 5.47 12.75 -7.20
CA ARG A 187 4.73 13.98 -7.47
C ARG A 187 5.49 15.19 -6.95
N THR A 188 5.69 16.16 -7.82
CA THR A 188 6.32 17.45 -7.49
C THR A 188 5.38 18.61 -7.78
N SER A 189 5.50 19.69 -7.02
CA SER A 189 4.78 20.93 -7.31
C SER A 189 5.47 21.70 -8.43
N ARG A 190 4.69 22.39 -9.26
CA ARG A 190 5.24 23.36 -10.22
C ARG A 190 5.64 24.66 -9.49
N LYS A 191 6.67 25.36 -9.98
CA LYS A 191 7.23 26.60 -9.40
C LYS A 191 6.15 27.68 -9.21
N GLY A 192 6.19 28.41 -8.08
CA GLY A 192 5.44 29.66 -7.88
C GLY A 192 4.08 29.59 -7.17
N GLY A 193 3.56 28.39 -6.89
CA GLY A 193 2.38 28.24 -6.02
C GLY A 193 2.76 28.20 -4.56
N GLU A 194 2.35 29.18 -3.75
CA GLU A 194 2.37 29.03 -2.30
C GLU A 194 1.63 27.74 -1.91
N ALA A 195 2.14 27.00 -0.93
CA ALA A 195 1.61 25.68 -0.52
C ALA A 195 0.10 25.68 -0.18
N MET A 196 -0.48 26.86 0.04
CA MET A 196 -1.88 27.08 0.36
C MET A 196 -2.76 27.37 -0.86
N ASN A 197 -2.18 27.74 -2.02
CA ASN A 197 -2.87 28.22 -3.22
C ASN A 197 -2.54 27.43 -4.50
N ILE A 198 -2.10 26.16 -4.40
CA ILE A 198 -1.87 25.28 -5.57
C ILE A 198 -3.18 24.75 -6.19
N PHE A 199 -4.34 25.23 -5.72
CA PHE A 199 -5.65 24.72 -6.10
C PHE A 199 -6.54 25.89 -6.53
N GLY A 200 -6.72 26.05 -7.84
CA GLY A 200 -7.60 27.10 -8.37
C GLY A 200 -7.51 27.37 -9.87
N ASP A 201 -6.37 27.11 -10.51
CA ASP A 201 -6.22 27.42 -11.94
C ASP A 201 -5.10 26.56 -12.55
N GLY A 202 -5.46 25.57 -13.38
CA GLY A 202 -4.60 24.80 -14.30
C GLY A 202 -3.25 24.21 -13.82
N ASP A 203 -3.06 22.90 -13.97
CA ASP A 203 -1.75 22.22 -14.01
C ASP A 203 -0.81 22.43 -12.80
N ALA A 204 -1.33 22.02 -11.64
CA ALA A 204 -0.73 22.16 -10.32
C ALA A 204 0.52 21.30 -10.05
N CYS A 205 0.66 20.11 -10.65
CA CYS A 205 1.73 19.17 -10.32
C CYS A 205 2.31 18.43 -11.52
N VAL A 206 3.50 17.86 -11.32
CA VAL A 206 4.17 16.98 -12.28
C VAL A 206 4.37 15.62 -11.64
N LEU A 207 3.98 14.56 -12.35
CA LEU A 207 4.28 13.17 -12.00
C LEU A 207 5.52 12.72 -12.76
N HIS A 208 6.57 12.33 -12.05
CA HIS A 208 7.76 11.70 -12.60
C HIS A 208 7.67 10.19 -12.43
N VAL A 209 7.77 9.45 -13.53
CA VAL A 209 7.66 7.99 -13.54
C VAL A 209 9.03 7.40 -13.83
N THR A 210 9.50 6.55 -12.92
CA THR A 210 10.77 5.82 -13.05
C THR A 210 10.53 4.34 -12.83
N THR A 211 10.95 3.51 -13.77
CA THR A 211 10.93 2.05 -13.65
C THR A 211 12.33 1.53 -13.35
N PHE A 212 12.43 0.47 -12.58
CA PHE A 212 13.71 -0.13 -12.17
C PHE A 212 13.51 -1.55 -11.68
N ALA A 213 14.60 -2.32 -11.57
CA ALA A 213 14.64 -3.61 -10.92
C ALA A 213 15.31 -3.50 -9.54
N VAL A 214 14.95 -4.38 -8.62
CA VAL A 214 15.61 -4.51 -7.31
C VAL A 214 16.29 -5.86 -7.19
N ARG A 215 17.48 -5.87 -6.59
CA ARG A 215 18.22 -7.11 -6.30
C ARG A 215 19.09 -6.96 -5.06
N TYR A 216 19.51 -8.08 -4.48
CA TYR A 216 20.62 -8.07 -3.53
C TYR A 216 21.96 -8.14 -4.24
N ASP A 217 22.93 -7.36 -3.77
CA ASP A 217 24.32 -7.47 -4.18
C ASP A 217 25.01 -8.69 -3.51
N SER A 218 26.27 -8.94 -3.87
CA SER A 218 27.06 -10.06 -3.31
C SER A 218 27.29 -9.98 -1.79
N HIS A 219 27.04 -8.82 -1.17
CA HIS A 219 27.15 -8.57 0.26
C HIS A 219 25.77 -8.57 0.95
N GLY A 220 24.70 -8.92 0.20
CA GLY A 220 23.33 -8.92 0.70
C GLY A 220 22.71 -7.52 0.86
N GLY A 221 23.35 -6.47 0.34
CA GLY A 221 22.82 -5.11 0.31
C GLY A 221 21.74 -4.96 -0.77
N LEU A 222 20.70 -4.17 -0.50
CA LEU A 222 19.68 -3.86 -1.50
C LEU A 222 20.27 -2.86 -2.52
N THR A 223 20.08 -3.13 -3.81
CA THR A 223 20.53 -2.24 -4.89
C THR A 223 19.46 -2.14 -5.98
N VAL A 224 19.44 -0.99 -6.65
CA VAL A 224 18.60 -0.73 -7.81
C VAL A 224 19.36 -0.98 -9.11
N ALA A 225 18.70 -1.65 -10.06
CA ALA A 225 19.22 -1.94 -11.40
C ALA A 225 18.24 -1.49 -12.50
N ASP A 226 18.71 -1.49 -13.75
CA ASP A 226 17.91 -1.25 -14.95
C ASP A 226 16.98 -0.02 -14.86
N ARG A 227 17.49 1.02 -14.19
CA ARG A 227 16.76 2.28 -13.99
C ARG A 227 16.48 2.91 -15.34
N ARG A 228 15.20 3.14 -15.61
CA ARG A 228 14.70 3.85 -16.79
C ARG A 228 13.70 4.92 -16.38
N GLN A 229 13.94 6.14 -16.83
CA GLN A 229 12.93 7.20 -16.70
C GLN A 229 11.86 6.98 -17.77
N ALA A 230 10.64 6.68 -17.35
CA ALA A 230 9.53 6.38 -18.25
C ALA A 230 8.85 7.66 -18.76
N GLY A 231 8.85 8.75 -17.98
CA GLY A 231 8.32 10.03 -18.43
C GLY A 231 8.05 11.01 -17.28
N SER A 232 7.62 12.21 -17.66
CA SER A 232 7.10 13.23 -16.74
C SER A 232 5.78 13.74 -17.30
N TYR A 233 4.74 13.81 -16.46
CA TYR A 233 3.37 14.12 -16.88
C TYR A 233 2.83 15.27 -16.05
N VAL A 234 2.33 16.31 -16.70
CA VAL A 234 1.65 17.42 -16.01
C VAL A 234 0.24 16.98 -15.68
N VAL A 235 -0.19 17.21 -14.44
CA VAL A 235 -1.51 16.82 -13.96
C VAL A 235 -2.14 17.95 -13.17
N SER A 236 -3.43 18.17 -13.40
CA SER A 236 -4.25 19.10 -12.62
C SER A 236 -4.77 18.40 -11.37
N THR A 237 -4.60 19.01 -10.20
CA THR A 237 -5.14 18.51 -8.93
C THR A 237 -6.26 19.43 -8.46
N HIS A 238 -7.46 18.88 -8.27
CA HIS A 238 -8.63 19.65 -7.85
C HIS A 238 -8.95 19.48 -6.34
N ASP A 239 -8.18 18.65 -5.63
CA ASP A 239 -8.41 18.35 -4.21
C ASP A 239 -7.08 18.30 -3.43
N ARG A 240 -7.06 19.00 -2.29
CA ARG A 240 -5.99 19.01 -1.28
C ARG A 240 -5.74 17.65 -0.63
N PHE A 241 -6.69 16.73 -0.71
CA PHE A 241 -6.63 15.38 -0.17
C PHE A 241 -6.28 14.31 -1.23
N PHE A 242 -5.91 14.73 -2.44
CA PHE A 242 -5.47 13.81 -3.50
C PHE A 242 -4.30 12.94 -3.03
N LYS A 243 -4.52 11.63 -2.99
CA LYS A 243 -3.49 10.60 -2.75
C LYS A 243 -3.11 9.94 -4.07
N LEU A 244 -1.84 10.00 -4.41
CA LEU A 244 -1.29 9.29 -5.56
C LEU A 244 -1.19 7.79 -5.25
N GLN A 245 -1.73 6.97 -6.15
CA GLN A 245 -1.59 5.52 -6.10
C GLN A 245 -1.25 4.98 -7.49
N ALA A 246 -0.17 4.21 -7.58
CA ALA A 246 0.22 3.52 -8.80
C ALA A 246 -0.18 2.04 -8.69
N PHE A 247 -0.60 1.47 -9.82
CA PHE A 247 -0.86 0.04 -9.98
C PHE A 247 -0.42 -0.38 -11.38
N PHE A 248 -0.09 -1.65 -11.53
CA PHE A 248 0.18 -2.28 -12.82
C PHE A 248 -0.94 -3.30 -13.07
N LEU A 249 -1.41 -3.37 -14.32
CA LEU A 249 -2.48 -4.27 -14.76
C LEU A 249 -1.90 -5.51 -15.41
#